data_AF-A0A832AVL6-F1
#
_entry.id   AF-A0A832AVL6-F1
#
_cell.length_a   1.000
_cell.length_b   1.000
_cell.length_c   1.000
_cell.angle_alpha   90.00
_cell.angle_beta   90.00
_cell.angle_gamma   90.00
#
_symmetry.space_group_name_H-M   'P 1'
#
loop_
_entity.id
_entity.type
_entity.pdbx_description
1 polymer ?
#
loop_
_entity_poly.entity_id
_entity_poly.type
_entity_poly.pdbx_seq_one_letter_code
_entity_poly.pdbx_strand_id
1 'polypeptide(L)'
;MATVKQEKSVVSVVTTHIITTSIVMPFFGLLAGYVVTKFFGTSLNDGLLMIMRDIVYILFFLIGVHYSLLYINKNIVVKNPQRSAKFSIIVFGILITAVWSINVFAGLNSIGVVYNTLFFVIIFAIFFRVTKRFFENLKHEVATVSVS
;
A
#
# COMPACT_ATOMS: atom_id res chain seq x y z
N MET A 1 14.40 -4.06 24.95
CA MET A 1 15.65 -3.78 24.23
C MET A 1 15.38 -2.63 23.26
N ALA A 2 15.95 -1.45 23.47
CA ALA A 2 15.73 -0.32 22.56
C ALA A 2 16.41 -0.63 21.23
N THR A 3 15.65 -0.70 20.14
CA THR A 3 16.21 -0.86 18.79
C THR A 3 16.94 0.42 18.41
N VAL A 4 18.25 0.33 18.19
CA VAL A 4 19.06 1.43 17.64
C VAL A 4 18.54 1.72 16.23
N LYS A 5 17.90 2.87 16.02
CA LYS A 5 17.41 3.25 14.70
C LYS A 5 18.59 3.49 13.77
N GLN A 6 18.56 2.88 12.59
CA GLN A 6 19.57 3.13 11.57
C GLN A 6 19.15 4.31 10.71
N GLU A 7 20.10 5.19 10.41
CA GLU A 7 19.86 6.23 9.43
C GLU A 7 19.82 5.63 8.03
N LYS A 8 18.80 6.00 7.24
CA LYS A 8 18.64 5.52 5.85
C LYS A 8 18.33 6.67 4.91
N SER A 9 18.76 6.51 3.66
CA SER A 9 18.47 7.44 2.58
C SER A 9 16.97 7.43 2.24
N VAL A 10 16.50 8.53 1.62
CA VAL A 10 15.12 8.64 1.11
C VAL A 10 14.77 7.47 0.19
N VAL A 11 15.70 7.07 -0.67
CA VAL A 11 15.51 5.92 -1.58
C VAL A 11 15.25 4.64 -0.79
N SER A 12 16.07 4.34 0.24
CA SER A 12 15.89 3.13 1.05
C SER A 12 14.55 3.12 1.80
N VAL A 13 14.10 4.27 2.32
CA VAL A 13 12.79 4.40 2.98
C VAL A 13 11.66 4.14 1.98
N VAL A 14 11.71 4.79 0.82
CA VAL A 14 10.70 4.65 -0.24
C VAL A 14 10.66 3.22 -0.77
N THR A 15 11.82 2.63 -1.07
CA THR A 15 11.93 1.24 -1.53
C THR A 15 11.34 0.27 -0.51
N THR A 16 11.67 0.43 0.78
CA THR A 16 11.13 -0.43 1.85
C THR A 16 9.60 -0.32 1.91
N HIS A 17 9.08 0.90 1.87
CA HIS A 17 7.65 1.15 1.90
C HIS A 17 6.96 0.51 0.68
N ILE A 18 7.41 0.84 -0.53
CA ILE A 18 6.80 0.39 -1.79
C ILE A 18 6.88 -1.12 -1.98
N ILE A 19 8.02 -1.75 -1.70
CA ILE A 19 8.18 -3.21 -1.81
C ILE A 19 7.21 -3.91 -0.85
N THR A 20 7.13 -3.44 0.39
CA THR A 20 6.26 -4.05 1.39
C THR A 20 4.79 -3.90 1.01
N THR A 21 4.36 -2.72 0.58
CA THR A 21 2.95 -2.43 0.25
C THR A 21 2.50 -2.99 -1.08
N SER A 22 3.41 -3.13 -2.06
CA SER A 22 3.04 -3.40 -3.46
C SER A 22 3.46 -4.79 -3.94
N ILE A 23 4.36 -5.46 -3.22
CA ILE A 23 4.86 -6.80 -3.59
C ILE A 23 4.59 -7.79 -2.46
N VAL A 24 5.19 -7.57 -1.29
CA VAL A 24 5.17 -8.56 -0.19
C VAL A 24 3.75 -8.81 0.30
N MET A 25 3.01 -7.75 0.61
CA MET A 25 1.68 -7.89 1.20
C MET A 25 0.60 -8.28 0.19
N PRO A 26 0.60 -7.76 -1.05
CA PRO A 26 -0.24 -8.28 -2.11
C PRO A 26 0.00 -9.77 -2.39
N PHE A 27 1.23 -10.28 -2.31
CA PHE A 27 1.50 -11.72 -2.42
C PHE A 27 0.73 -12.54 -1.36
N PHE A 28 0.77 -12.11 -0.10
CA PHE A 28 -0.04 -12.76 0.94
C PHE A 28 -1.55 -12.56 0.74
N GLY A 29 -1.98 -11.43 0.20
CA GLY A 29 -3.37 -11.19 -0.20
C GLY A 29 -3.84 -12.16 -1.29
N LEU A 30 -3.00 -12.44 -2.29
CA LEU A 30 -3.28 -13.43 -3.33
C LEU A 30 -3.36 -14.84 -2.76
N LEU A 31 -2.43 -15.22 -1.87
CA LEU A 31 -2.48 -16.51 -1.16
C LEU A 31 -3.78 -16.66 -0.35
N ALA A 32 -4.18 -15.61 0.37
CA ALA A 32 -5.44 -15.61 1.11
C ALA A 32 -6.67 -15.66 0.18
N GLY A 33 -6.65 -14.95 -0.94
CA GLY A 33 -7.70 -15.01 -1.97
C GLY A 33 -7.82 -16.40 -2.61
N TYR A 34 -6.70 -17.09 -2.81
CA TYR A 34 -6.69 -18.49 -3.25
C TYR A 34 -7.37 -19.40 -2.22
N VAL A 35 -7.09 -19.22 -0.93
CA VAL A 35 -7.75 -19.95 0.16
C VAL A 35 -9.27 -19.70 0.13
N VAL A 36 -9.71 -18.44 0.03
CA VAL A 36 -11.14 -18.10 -0.09
C VAL A 36 -11.79 -18.82 -1.26
N THR A 37 -11.12 -18.83 -2.41
CA THR A 37 -11.62 -19.53 -3.61
C THR A 37 -11.74 -21.02 -3.40
N LYS A 38 -10.73 -21.64 -2.78
CA LYS A 38 -10.71 -23.09 -2.56
C LYS A 38 -11.82 -23.56 -1.63
N PHE A 39 -12.16 -22.78 -0.60
CA PHE A 39 -13.15 -23.16 0.40
C PHE A 39 -14.57 -22.69 0.09
N PHE A 40 -14.74 -21.56 -0.58
CA PHE A 40 -16.06 -20.96 -0.84
C PHE A 40 -16.46 -20.93 -2.31
N GLY A 41 -15.56 -21.29 -3.24
CA GLY A 41 -15.77 -21.12 -4.68
C GLY A 41 -16.90 -21.96 -5.28
N THR A 42 -17.28 -23.07 -4.65
CA THR A 42 -18.42 -23.90 -5.08
C THR A 42 -19.74 -23.50 -4.43
N SER A 43 -19.70 -22.66 -3.39
CA SER A 43 -20.86 -22.31 -2.56
C SER A 43 -21.35 -20.88 -2.78
N LEU A 44 -20.55 -20.03 -3.42
CA LEU A 44 -20.87 -18.63 -3.70
C LEU A 44 -21.03 -18.39 -5.19
N ASN A 45 -21.92 -17.47 -5.56
CA ASN A 45 -21.97 -16.91 -6.91
C ASN A 45 -20.67 -16.12 -7.21
N ASP A 46 -20.21 -16.16 -8.46
CA ASP A 46 -19.02 -15.47 -8.97
C ASP A 46 -18.90 -14.01 -8.52
N GLY A 47 -20.00 -13.25 -8.50
CA GLY A 47 -20.00 -11.85 -8.06
C GLY A 47 -19.67 -11.68 -6.56
N LEU A 48 -20.25 -12.53 -5.71
CA LEU A 48 -19.95 -12.54 -4.27
C LEU A 48 -18.51 -12.99 -4.00
N LEU A 49 -18.04 -13.98 -4.76
CA LEU A 49 -16.66 -14.46 -4.65
C LEU A 49 -15.65 -13.39 -5.04
N MET A 50 -15.95 -12.59 -6.09
CA MET A 50 -15.12 -11.45 -6.51
C MET A 50 -15.03 -10.40 -5.41
N ILE A 51 -16.17 -9.99 -4.83
CA ILE A 51 -16.19 -9.01 -3.74
C ILE A 51 -15.39 -9.50 -2.52
N MET A 52 -15.53 -10.78 -2.14
CA MET A 52 -14.76 -11.33 -1.02
C MET A 52 -13.25 -11.30 -1.28
N ARG A 53 -12.80 -11.62 -2.51
CA ARG A 53 -11.39 -11.53 -2.88
C ARG A 53 -10.87 -10.10 -2.80
N ASP A 54 -11.66 -9.13 -3.26
CA ASP A 54 -11.28 -7.72 -3.23
C ASP A 54 -11.19 -7.17 -1.80
N ILE A 55 -12.12 -7.57 -0.92
CA ILE A 55 -12.05 -7.25 0.51
C ILE A 55 -10.76 -7.79 1.13
N VAL A 56 -10.45 -9.06 0.87
CA VAL A 56 -9.21 -9.70 1.37
C VAL A 56 -7.99 -8.96 0.85
N TYR A 57 -7.96 -8.61 -0.43
CA TYR A 57 -6.87 -7.85 -1.03
C TYR A 57 -6.69 -6.48 -0.37
N ILE A 58 -7.79 -5.73 -0.17
CA ILE A 58 -7.77 -4.42 0.51
C ILE A 58 -7.26 -4.57 1.95
N LEU A 59 -7.68 -5.61 2.69
CA LEU A 59 -7.22 -5.85 4.05
C LEU A 59 -5.71 -6.09 4.10
N PHE A 60 -5.17 -6.95 3.23
CA PHE A 60 -3.73 -7.19 3.16
C PHE A 60 -2.96 -5.95 2.71
N PHE A 61 -3.51 -5.18 1.77
CA PHE A 61 -2.95 -3.89 1.38
C PHE A 61 -2.86 -2.92 2.57
N LEU A 62 -3.94 -2.76 3.34
CA LEU A 62 -3.98 -1.92 4.53
C LEU A 62 -2.96 -2.37 5.58
N ILE A 63 -2.87 -3.69 5.82
CA ILE A 63 -1.86 -4.28 6.71
C ILE A 63 -0.46 -3.93 6.21
N GLY A 64 -0.21 -4.02 4.91
CA GLY A 64 1.09 -3.69 4.34
C GLY A 64 1.49 -2.24 4.47
N VAL A 65 0.55 -1.32 4.24
CA VAL A 65 0.77 0.11 4.47
C VAL A 65 1.11 0.37 5.93
N HIS A 66 0.32 -0.15 6.86
CA HIS A 66 0.58 0.05 8.29
C HIS A 66 1.89 -0.60 8.74
N TYR A 67 2.14 -1.85 8.34
CA TYR A 67 3.33 -2.59 8.73
C TYR A 67 4.61 -1.90 8.24
N SER A 68 4.63 -1.45 6.98
CA SER A 68 5.80 -0.76 6.43
C SER A 68 6.09 0.57 7.13
N LEU A 69 5.06 1.37 7.42
CA LEU A 69 5.21 2.64 8.13
C LEU A 69 5.64 2.42 9.60
N LEU A 70 5.06 1.42 10.27
CA LEU A 70 5.49 1.03 11.63
C LEU A 70 6.95 0.55 11.65
N TYR A 71 7.36 -0.22 10.65
CA TYR A 71 8.74 -0.67 10.52
C TYR A 71 9.70 0.52 10.33
N ILE A 72 9.35 1.47 9.45
CA ILE A 72 10.12 2.70 9.25
C ILE A 72 10.22 3.48 10.56
N ASN A 73 9.10 3.69 11.26
CA ASN A 73 9.11 4.44 12.52
C ASN A 73 10.00 3.78 13.58
N LYS A 74 9.91 2.44 13.73
CA LYS A 74 10.64 1.72 14.78
C LYS A 74 12.13 1.58 14.50
N ASN A 75 12.53 1.47 13.24
CA ASN A 75 13.89 1.03 12.88
C ASN A 75 14.70 2.07 12.11
N ILE A 76 14.07 3.12 11.56
CA ILE A 76 14.73 4.04 10.62
C ILE A 76 14.62 5.49 11.11
N VAL A 77 15.75 6.21 11.09
CA VAL A 77 15.77 7.67 11.22
C VAL A 77 15.55 8.29 9.84
N VAL A 78 14.43 8.99 9.66
CA VAL A 78 14.05 9.60 8.37
C VAL A 78 14.49 11.07 8.34
N LYS A 79 15.63 11.36 7.69
CA LYS A 79 16.16 12.74 7.57
C LYS A 79 15.27 13.71 6.80
N ASN A 80 14.56 13.23 5.78
CA ASN A 80 13.70 14.07 4.95
C ASN A 80 12.31 13.42 4.76
N PRO A 81 11.41 13.56 5.75
CA PRO A 81 10.08 12.97 5.71
C PRO A 81 9.26 13.43 4.50
N GLN A 82 9.32 14.72 4.16
CA GLN A 82 8.54 15.29 3.06
C GLN A 82 8.94 14.73 1.69
N ARG A 83 10.25 14.65 1.39
CA ARG A 83 10.71 14.02 0.14
C ARG A 83 10.33 12.54 0.11
N SER A 84 10.46 11.83 1.23
CA SER A 84 10.10 10.41 1.32
C SER A 84 8.62 10.17 1.06
N ALA A 85 7.74 11.01 1.60
CA ALA A 85 6.31 10.97 1.33
C ALA A 85 6.01 11.20 -0.16
N LYS A 86 6.57 12.27 -0.73
CA LYS A 86 6.33 12.66 -2.13
C LYS A 86 6.78 11.54 -3.09
N PHE A 87 7.99 11.02 -2.92
CA PHE A 87 8.49 9.94 -3.77
C PHE A 87 7.69 8.64 -3.60
N SER A 88 7.30 8.28 -2.37
CA SER A 88 6.44 7.12 -2.14
C SER A 88 5.11 7.25 -2.89
N ILE A 89 4.45 8.40 -2.79
CA ILE A 89 3.17 8.65 -3.46
C ILE A 89 3.32 8.60 -4.98
N ILE A 90 4.37 9.22 -5.54
CA ILE A 90 4.62 9.23 -6.98
C ILE A 90 4.88 7.81 -7.50
N VAL A 91 5.80 7.08 -6.86
CA VAL A 91 6.15 5.72 -7.27
C VAL A 91 4.93 4.80 -7.18
N PHE A 92 4.17 4.87 -6.09
CA PHE A 92 2.94 4.09 -5.96
C PHE A 92 1.89 4.48 -7.00
N GLY A 93 1.74 5.77 -7.30
CA GLY A 93 0.85 6.27 -8.34
C GLY A 93 1.19 5.72 -9.73
N ILE A 94 2.48 5.65 -10.07
CA ILE A 94 2.93 5.04 -11.32
C ILE A 94 2.61 3.54 -11.34
N LEU A 95 2.92 2.82 -10.26
CA LEU A 95 2.65 1.38 -10.17
C LEU A 95 1.15 1.06 -10.28
N ILE A 96 0.30 1.77 -9.54
CA ILE A 96 -1.13 1.51 -9.54
C ILE A 96 -1.78 1.86 -10.88
N THR A 97 -1.29 2.91 -11.54
CA THR A 97 -1.75 3.28 -12.90
C THR A 97 -1.35 2.21 -13.91
N ALA A 98 -0.12 1.69 -13.83
CA ALA A 98 0.33 0.61 -14.70
C ALA A 98 -0.51 -0.67 -14.52
N VAL A 99 -0.78 -1.05 -13.27
CA VAL A 99 -1.63 -2.22 -12.97
C VAL A 99 -3.07 -2.00 -13.43
N TRP A 100 -3.64 -0.81 -13.21
CA TRP A 100 -4.95 -0.45 -13.74
C TRP A 100 -5.01 -0.56 -15.26
N SER A 101 -4.02 0.00 -15.97
CA SER A 101 -3.95 -0.08 -17.43
C SER A 101 -3.91 -1.53 -17.92
N ILE A 102 -3.09 -2.39 -17.31
CA ILE A 102 -3.04 -3.82 -17.66
C ILE A 102 -4.42 -4.48 -17.50
N ASN A 103 -5.12 -4.22 -16.38
CA ASN A 103 -6.45 -4.78 -16.14
C ASN A 103 -7.51 -4.26 -17.12
N VAL A 104 -7.46 -2.98 -17.47
CA VAL A 104 -8.39 -2.39 -18.46
C VAL A 104 -8.15 -2.97 -19.86
N PHE A 105 -6.89 -3.10 -20.29
CA PHE A 105 -6.57 -3.66 -21.60
C PHE A 105 -6.81 -5.17 -21.70
N ALA A 106 -6.77 -5.91 -20.58
CA ALA A 106 -7.04 -7.34 -20.56
C ALA A 106 -8.53 -7.69 -20.78
N GLY A 107 -9.46 -6.76 -20.56
CA GLY A 107 -10.89 -7.00 -20.73
C GLY A 107 -11.68 -5.69 -20.89
N LEU A 108 -11.94 -5.31 -22.14
CA LEU A 108 -12.69 -4.10 -22.48
C LEU A 108 -14.20 -4.30 -22.28
N ASN A 109 -14.64 -4.28 -21.03
CA ASN A 109 -16.05 -4.15 -20.65
C ASN A 109 -16.24 -2.83 -19.89
N SER A 110 -17.15 -1.97 -20.34
CA SER A 110 -17.43 -0.67 -19.71
C SER A 110 -17.75 -0.77 -18.22
N ILE A 111 -18.49 -1.80 -17.79
CA ILE A 111 -18.81 -2.03 -16.37
C ILE A 111 -17.55 -2.40 -15.60
N GLY A 112 -16.73 -3.29 -16.18
CA GLY A 112 -15.44 -3.70 -15.59
C GLY A 112 -14.44 -2.55 -15.50
N VAL A 113 -14.41 -1.65 -16.49
CA VAL A 113 -13.56 -0.45 -16.48
C VAL A 113 -13.95 0.49 -15.35
N VAL A 114 -15.25 0.78 -15.20
CA VAL A 114 -15.74 1.65 -14.11
C VAL A 114 -15.44 1.03 -12.75
N TYR A 115 -15.72 -0.27 -12.57
CA TYR A 115 -15.44 -0.99 -11.33
C TYR A 115 -13.95 -0.94 -10.96
N ASN A 116 -13.07 -1.34 -11.88
CA ASN A 116 -11.63 -1.33 -11.66
C ASN A 116 -11.12 0.08 -11.36
N THR A 117 -11.60 1.08 -12.09
CA THR A 117 -11.20 2.48 -11.88
C THR A 117 -11.54 2.93 -10.45
N LEU A 118 -12.77 2.68 -9.99
CA LEU A 118 -13.17 3.00 -8.61
C LEU A 118 -12.30 2.25 -7.58
N PHE A 119 -12.07 0.96 -7.81
CA PHE A 119 -11.24 0.14 -6.93
C PHE A 119 -9.82 0.69 -6.78
N PHE A 120 -9.11 0.94 -7.89
CA PHE A 120 -7.74 1.46 -7.85
C PHE A 120 -7.67 2.90 -7.32
N VAL A 121 -8.66 3.74 -7.61
CA VAL A 121 -8.75 5.10 -7.03
C VAL A 121 -8.90 5.04 -5.51
N ILE A 122 -9.73 4.14 -4.98
CA ILE A 122 -9.90 3.95 -3.53
C ILE A 122 -8.57 3.52 -2.90
N ILE A 123 -7.89 2.53 -3.48
CA ILE A 123 -6.58 2.07 -2.98
C ILE A 123 -5.56 3.20 -2.99
N PHE A 124 -5.49 3.98 -4.08
CA PHE A 124 -4.60 5.13 -4.15
C PHE A 124 -4.93 6.20 -3.10
N ALA A 125 -6.21 6.54 -2.92
CA ALA A 125 -6.65 7.54 -1.94
C ALA A 125 -6.29 7.12 -0.50
N ILE A 126 -6.47 5.84 -0.16
CA ILE A 126 -6.08 5.27 1.13
C ILE A 126 -4.56 5.39 1.30
N PHE A 127 -3.78 4.93 0.33
CA PHE A 127 -2.31 5.02 0.37
C PHE A 127 -1.86 6.45 0.58
N PHE A 128 -2.35 7.37 -0.26
CA PHE A 128 -2.02 8.78 -0.23
C PHE A 128 -2.28 9.38 1.16
N ARG A 129 -3.48 9.16 1.70
CA ARG A 129 -3.88 9.73 2.99
C ARG A 129 -3.03 9.20 4.14
N VAL A 130 -2.82 7.88 4.21
CA VAL A 130 -2.10 7.24 5.31
C VAL A 130 -0.61 7.60 5.26
N THR A 131 0.02 7.50 4.08
CA THR A 131 1.44 7.80 3.89
C THR A 131 1.73 9.28 4.12
N LYS A 132 0.89 10.19 3.59
CA LYS A 132 1.05 11.63 3.82
C LYS A 132 0.98 11.99 5.30
N ARG A 133 -0.07 11.53 6.00
CA ARG A 133 -0.27 11.80 7.43
C ARG A 133 0.90 11.31 8.28
N PHE A 134 1.42 10.11 7.98
CA PHE A 134 2.55 9.55 8.71
C PHE A 134 3.82 10.39 8.59
N PHE A 135 4.22 10.77 7.37
CA PHE A 135 5.43 11.55 7.17
C PHE A 135 5.30 13.01 7.62
N GLU A 136 4.08 13.56 7.63
CA GLU A 136 3.79 14.85 8.28
C GLU A 136 4.01 14.79 9.79
N ASN A 137 3.52 13.74 10.46
CA ASN A 137 3.77 13.55 11.89
C ASN A 137 5.27 13.42 12.20
N LEU A 138 6.03 12.66 11.40
CA LEU A 138 7.48 12.55 11.56
C LEU A 138 8.21 13.90 11.41
N LYS A 139 7.71 14.80 10.55
CA LYS A 139 8.29 16.14 10.40
C LYS A 139 8.19 16.93 11.71
N HIS A 140 7.03 16.86 12.38
CA HIS A 140 6.82 17.56 13.64
C HIS A 140 7.79 17.07 14.72
N GLU A 141 8.02 15.76 14.81
CA GLU A 141 8.98 15.18 15.75
C GLU A 141 10.43 15.65 15.48
N VAL A 142 10.85 15.65 14.21
CA VAL A 142 12.20 16.11 13.84
C VAL A 142 12.38 17.61 14.15
N ALA A 143 11.36 18.43 13.89
CA ALA A 143 11.41 19.87 14.16
C ALA A 143 11.49 20.18 15.67
N THR A 144 10.80 19.41 16.51
CA THR A 144 10.85 19.61 17.97
C THR A 144 12.22 19.26 18.57
N VAL A 145 12.90 18.23 18.06
CA VAL A 145 14.23 17.82 18.56
C VAL A 145 15.34 18.79 18.10
N SER A 146 15.16 19.48 16.97
CA SER A 146 16.15 20.47 16.50
C SER A 146 16.12 21.81 17.26
N VAL A 147 15.10 22.05 18.08
CA VAL A 147 14.89 23.32 18.81
C VAL A 147 15.20 23.16 20.31
N SER A 148 15.34 21.93 20.81
CA SER A 148 15.75 21.58 22.18
C SER A 148 17.24 21.30 22.28
#